data_AF-A0A926B4X7-F1
#
_entry.id   AF-A0A926B4X7-F1
#
_cell.length_a   1.000
_cell.length_b   1.000
_cell.length_c   1.000
_cell.angle_alpha   90.00
_cell.angle_beta   90.00
_cell.angle_gamma   90.00
#
_symmetry.space_group_name_H-M   'P 1'
#
loop_
_entity.id
_entity.type
_entity.pdbx_description
1 polymer ?
#
loop_
_entity_poly.entity_id
_entity_poly.type
_entity_poly.pdbx_seq_one_letter_code
_entity_poly.pdbx_strand_id
1 'polypeptide(L)'
;EIDISNASRPIKKEEIEECKKNGIEFIELPVAFDALTVVINKGNTWAKTMTVEELKTLWQPEAQGKITHWNQVNPAWPNQKIELFGAGTDSGTFEYFTEAVVGHSPQCAAKRRIRSASDRWAALFDHIVRSGRP
;
A
#
# COMPACT_ATOMS: atom_id res chain seq x y z
N GLU A 1 31.35 4.48 4.14
CA GLU A 1 30.97 5.87 3.85
C GLU A 1 29.63 5.82 3.14
N ILE A 2 28.62 6.54 3.64
CA ILE A 2 27.30 6.67 3.03
C ILE A 2 26.98 8.16 3.07
N ASP A 3 26.96 8.78 1.89
CA ASP A 3 26.77 10.23 1.79
C ASP A 3 25.30 10.64 1.83
N ILE A 4 24.42 9.78 1.27
CA ILE A 4 22.99 10.04 1.16
C ILE A 4 22.22 8.73 1.39
N SER A 5 21.16 8.82 2.18
CA SER A 5 20.15 7.77 2.33
C SER A 5 18.78 8.36 2.00
N ASN A 6 17.95 7.61 1.28
CA ASN A 6 16.60 8.02 0.93
C ASN A 6 15.57 7.15 1.65
N ALA A 7 14.48 7.77 2.09
CA ALA A 7 13.33 7.10 2.64
C ALA A 7 12.06 7.80 2.17
N SER A 8 10.99 7.02 1.96
CA SER A 8 9.68 7.55 1.62
C SER A 8 8.89 8.02 2.86
N ARG A 9 9.53 8.01 4.03
CA ARG A 9 8.94 8.38 5.32
C ARG A 9 9.94 9.22 6.13
N PRO A 10 9.47 10.01 7.11
CA PRO A 10 10.35 10.65 8.07
C PRO A 10 11.18 9.65 8.86
N ILE A 11 12.33 10.11 9.36
CA ILE A 11 13.19 9.33 10.26
C ILE A 11 12.46 9.09 11.59
N LYS A 12 12.47 7.84 12.07
CA LYS A 12 11.83 7.43 13.32
C LYS A 12 12.66 7.89 14.53
N LYS A 13 12.01 8.05 15.69
CA LYS A 13 12.71 8.49 16.92
C LYS A 13 13.84 7.55 17.31
N GLU A 14 13.61 6.24 17.18
CA GLU A 14 14.59 5.21 17.50
C GLU A 14 15.82 5.29 16.57
N GLU A 15 15.61 5.65 15.29
CA GLU A 15 16.67 5.85 14.30
C GLU A 15 17.50 7.10 14.62
N ILE A 16 16.85 8.19 15.06
CA ILE A 16 17.53 9.43 15.51
C ILE A 16 18.43 9.14 16.72
N GLU A 17 17.93 8.38 17.69
CA GLU A 17 18.70 8.02 18.88
C GLU A 17 19.93 7.19 18.53
N GLU A 18 19.81 6.26 17.58
CA GLU A 18 20.92 5.45 17.10
C GLU A 18 21.96 6.28 16.35
N CYS A 19 21.54 7.23 15.49
CA CYS A 19 22.44 8.18 14.86
C CYS A 19 23.23 8.99 15.91
N LYS A 20 22.56 9.48 16.96
CA LYS A 20 23.21 10.21 18.06
C LYS A 20 24.24 9.38 18.81
N LYS A 21 23.92 8.12 19.14
CA LYS A 21 24.86 7.19 19.82
C LYS A 21 26.12 6.95 19.00
N ASN A 22 25.96 6.87 17.68
CA ASN A 22 27.06 6.64 16.75
C ASN A 22 27.78 7.93 16.30
N GLY A 23 27.41 9.10 16.86
CA GLY A 23 28.00 10.38 16.50
C GLY A 23 27.72 10.83 15.06
N ILE A 24 26.63 10.33 14.47
CA ILE A 24 26.21 10.62 13.10
C ILE A 24 25.28 11.83 13.13
N GLU A 25 25.76 12.94 12.57
CA GLU A 25 24.94 14.11 12.27
C GLU A 25 24.23 13.91 10.93
N PHE A 26 22.98 14.35 10.82
CA PHE A 26 22.18 14.25 9.60
C PHE A 26 21.29 15.47 9.43
N ILE A 27 20.87 15.72 8.19
CA ILE A 27 19.84 16.69 7.83
C ILE A 27 18.73 15.98 7.07
N GLU A 28 17.48 16.29 7.38
CA GLU A 28 16.33 15.79 6.63
C GLU A 28 15.97 16.78 5.52
N LEU A 29 15.98 16.30 4.28
CA LEU A 29 15.68 17.10 3.10
C LEU A 29 14.45 16.52 2.39
N PRO A 30 13.27 17.16 2.49
CA PRO A 30 12.10 16.72 1.73
C PRO A 30 12.28 17.03 0.25
N VAL A 31 12.44 15.98 -0.57
CA VAL A 31 12.73 16.11 -2.01
C VAL A 31 11.45 16.19 -2.85
N ALA A 32 10.42 15.43 -2.50
CA ALA A 32 9.17 15.37 -3.25
C ALA A 32 8.00 14.86 -2.40
N PHE A 33 6.78 15.22 -2.79
CA PHE A 33 5.55 14.57 -2.34
C PHE A 33 5.15 13.51 -3.37
N ASP A 34 4.99 12.27 -2.91
CA ASP A 34 4.51 11.17 -3.74
C ASP A 34 3.02 10.92 -3.47
N ALA A 35 2.28 10.50 -4.51
CA ALA A 35 0.86 10.20 -4.43
C ALA A 35 0.62 8.71 -4.62
N LEU A 36 -0.01 8.08 -3.62
CA LEU A 36 -0.43 6.68 -3.72
C LEU A 36 -1.80 6.60 -4.39
N THR A 37 -1.89 5.85 -5.49
CA THR A 37 -3.15 5.65 -6.22
C THR A 37 -3.74 4.27 -5.94
N VAL A 38 -5.05 4.23 -5.69
CA VAL A 38 -5.83 2.99 -5.59
C VAL A 38 -6.54 2.73 -6.92
N VAL A 39 -6.38 1.52 -7.45
CA VAL A 39 -7.00 1.13 -8.72
C VAL A 39 -7.99 0.00 -8.48
N ILE A 40 -9.21 0.18 -9.00
CA ILE A 40 -10.24 -0.84 -9.05
C ILE A 40 -10.22 -1.47 -10.45
N ASN A 41 -10.39 -2.78 -10.54
CA ASN A 41 -10.44 -3.49 -11.83
C ASN A 41 -11.55 -2.89 -12.71
N LYS A 42 -11.23 -2.55 -13.97
CA LYS A 42 -12.18 -1.98 -14.94
C LYS A 42 -13.42 -2.87 -15.19
N GLY A 43 -13.31 -4.18 -14.96
CA GLY A 43 -14.44 -5.11 -15.02
C GLY A 43 -15.47 -4.95 -13.90
N ASN A 44 -15.12 -4.27 -12.81
CA ASN A 44 -16.06 -3.95 -11.74
C ASN A 44 -16.90 -2.73 -12.13
N THR A 45 -18.00 -2.96 -12.85
CA THR A 45 -18.89 -1.88 -13.33
C THR A 45 -19.70 -1.20 -12.21
N TRP A 46 -19.79 -1.82 -11.04
CA TRP A 46 -20.52 -1.35 -9.86
C TRP A 46 -19.67 -0.48 -8.91
N ALA A 47 -18.41 -0.84 -8.68
CA ALA A 47 -17.50 -0.13 -7.78
C ALA A 47 -16.66 0.90 -8.56
N LYS A 48 -17.31 1.96 -9.05
CA LYS A 48 -16.64 3.03 -9.82
C LYS A 48 -15.79 3.96 -8.97
N THR A 49 -16.19 4.12 -7.70
CA THR A 49 -15.51 4.91 -6.68
C THR A 49 -15.53 4.12 -5.39
N MET A 50 -14.56 4.37 -4.52
CA MET A 50 -14.53 3.79 -3.17
C MET A 50 -14.16 4.85 -2.14
N THR A 51 -14.80 4.79 -0.98
CA THR A 51 -14.46 5.67 0.14
C THR A 51 -13.31 5.10 0.97
N VAL A 52 -12.71 5.93 1.83
CA VAL A 52 -11.66 5.50 2.75
C VAL A 52 -12.20 4.47 3.74
N GLU A 53 -13.46 4.59 4.16
CA GLU A 53 -14.12 3.64 5.06
C GLU A 53 -14.31 2.27 4.39
N GLU A 54 -14.74 2.25 3.13
CA GLU A 54 -14.87 0.99 2.36
C GLU A 54 -13.50 0.33 2.16
N LEU A 55 -12.45 1.12 1.91
CA LEU A 55 -11.07 0.64 1.85
C LEU A 55 -10.61 0.11 3.21
N LYS A 56 -10.92 0.81 4.31
CA LYS A 56 -10.61 0.35 5.66
C LYS A 56 -11.26 -0.99 5.97
N THR A 57 -12.54 -1.16 5.65
CA THR A 57 -13.26 -2.44 5.80
C THR A 57 -12.59 -3.58 5.02
N LEU A 58 -11.96 -3.30 3.87
CA LEU A 58 -11.24 -4.30 3.08
C LEU A 58 -9.87 -4.66 3.66
N TRP A 59 -9.14 -3.67 4.18
CA TRP A 59 -7.71 -3.75 4.47
C TRP A 59 -7.36 -3.87 5.96
N GLN A 60 -8.30 -3.64 6.87
CA GLN A 60 -8.09 -3.83 8.30
C GLN A 60 -7.88 -5.31 8.68
N PRO A 61 -7.08 -5.64 9.70
CA PRO A 61 -6.80 -7.02 10.14
C PRO A 61 -8.05 -7.87 10.33
N GLU A 62 -9.10 -7.27 10.89
CA GLU A 62 -10.34 -7.94 11.22
C GLU A 62 -11.07 -8.44 9.97
N ALA A 63 -10.78 -7.86 8.80
CA ALA A 63 -11.30 -8.28 7.52
C ALA A 63 -10.71 -9.61 7.04
N GLN A 64 -9.53 -9.99 7.54
CA GLN A 64 -8.80 -11.17 7.09
C GLN A 64 -9.62 -12.44 7.37
N GLY A 65 -9.95 -13.16 6.29
CA GLY A 65 -10.76 -14.39 6.36
C GLY A 65 -12.25 -14.16 6.59
N LYS A 66 -12.69 -12.94 6.93
CA LYS A 66 -14.11 -12.60 7.16
C LYS A 66 -14.74 -11.91 5.96
N ILE A 67 -14.11 -10.84 5.48
CA ILE A 67 -14.62 -10.03 4.34
C ILE A 67 -14.09 -10.63 3.06
N THR A 68 -14.78 -11.62 2.50
CA THR A 68 -14.37 -12.37 1.31
C THR A 68 -15.15 -12.00 0.04
N HIS A 69 -16.28 -11.29 0.17
CA HIS A 69 -17.17 -10.93 -0.95
C HIS A 69 -17.52 -9.43 -0.97
N TRP A 70 -17.74 -8.86 -2.16
CA TRP A 70 -17.95 -7.41 -2.35
C TRP A 70 -19.20 -6.88 -1.64
N ASN A 71 -20.28 -7.65 -1.61
CA ASN A 71 -21.52 -7.29 -0.90
C ASN A 71 -21.34 -7.13 0.62
N GLN A 72 -20.27 -7.67 1.20
CA GLN A 72 -19.94 -7.53 2.63
C GLN A 72 -19.30 -6.17 2.96
N VAL A 73 -18.80 -5.47 1.94
CA VAL A 73 -18.25 -4.11 2.07
C VAL A 73 -19.36 -3.10 1.80
N ASN A 74 -20.09 -3.30 0.71
CA ASN A 74 -21.21 -2.46 0.34
C ASN A 74 -22.37 -3.35 -0.14
N PRO A 75 -23.53 -3.35 0.54
CA PRO A 75 -24.66 -4.22 0.20
C PRO A 75 -25.22 -4.04 -1.22
N ALA A 76 -24.94 -2.90 -1.88
CA ALA A 76 -25.33 -2.64 -3.26
C ALA A 76 -24.44 -3.36 -4.29
N TRP A 77 -23.33 -3.96 -3.87
CA TRP A 77 -22.39 -4.66 -4.75
C TRP A 77 -22.71 -6.16 -4.87
N PRO A 78 -22.27 -6.83 -5.94
CA PRO A 78 -22.58 -8.23 -6.16
C PRO A 78 -21.92 -9.13 -5.11
N ASN A 79 -22.54 -10.30 -4.89
CA ASN A 79 -21.94 -11.38 -4.11
C ASN A 79 -20.83 -12.09 -4.91
N GLN A 80 -19.74 -11.38 -5.16
CA GLN A 80 -18.57 -11.88 -5.87
C GLN A 80 -17.34 -11.87 -4.97
N LYS A 81 -16.46 -12.85 -5.16
CA LYS A 81 -15.24 -13.00 -4.38
C LYS A 81 -14.30 -11.81 -4.60
N ILE A 82 -13.71 -11.32 -3.50
CA ILE A 82 -12.73 -10.23 -3.50
C ILE A 82 -11.32 -10.82 -3.57
N GLU A 83 -10.49 -10.24 -4.44
CA GLU A 83 -9.04 -10.41 -4.43
C GLU A 83 -8.37 -9.05 -4.23
N LEU A 84 -7.45 -8.97 -3.24
CA LEU A 84 -6.70 -7.74 -2.93
C LEU A 84 -5.23 -7.92 -3.33
N PHE A 85 -4.65 -6.87 -3.91
CA PHE A 85 -3.27 -6.80 -4.35
C PHE A 85 -2.66 -5.50 -3.83
N GLY A 86 -1.44 -5.55 -3.32
CA GLY A 86 -0.78 -4.40 -2.70
C GLY A 86 0.73 -4.55 -2.65
N ALA A 87 1.40 -3.57 -2.06
CA ALA A 87 2.83 -3.62 -1.79
C ALA A 87 3.13 -4.62 -0.65
N GLY A 88 4.31 -5.26 -0.69
CA GLY A 88 4.76 -6.16 0.38
C GLY A 88 4.96 -5.42 1.71
N THR A 89 5.00 -6.16 2.82
CA THR A 89 5.09 -5.59 4.18
C THR A 89 6.35 -4.79 4.45
N ASP A 90 7.39 -5.00 3.65
CA ASP A 90 8.70 -4.34 3.80
C ASP A 90 8.79 -3.06 2.95
N SER A 91 7.67 -2.64 2.34
CA SER A 91 7.58 -1.46 1.49
C SER A 91 7.06 -0.24 2.26
N GLY A 92 7.70 0.91 2.08
CA GLY A 92 7.20 2.19 2.59
C GLY A 92 5.81 2.56 2.06
N THR A 93 5.44 2.10 0.86
CA THR A 93 4.08 2.25 0.30
C THR A 93 3.05 1.48 1.13
N PHE A 94 3.40 0.31 1.65
CA PHE A 94 2.54 -0.47 2.53
C PHE A 94 2.37 0.20 3.89
N GLU A 95 3.47 0.72 4.46
CA GLU A 95 3.42 1.46 5.73
C GLU A 95 2.49 2.68 5.62
N TYR A 96 2.70 3.52 4.60
CA TYR A 96 1.88 4.72 4.40
C TYR A 96 0.41 4.40 4.09
N PHE A 97 0.14 3.41 3.22
CA PHE A 97 -1.23 3.00 2.92
C PHE A 97 -1.97 2.53 4.17
N THR A 98 -1.31 1.72 5.01
CA THR A 98 -1.89 1.22 6.25
C THR A 98 -2.20 2.38 7.20
N GLU A 99 -1.26 3.31 7.36
CA GLU A 99 -1.46 4.49 8.20
C GLU A 99 -2.64 5.34 7.71
N ALA A 100 -2.68 5.65 6.41
CA ALA A 100 -3.70 6.52 5.82
C ALA A 100 -5.10 5.90 5.78
N VAL A 101 -5.21 4.58 5.58
CA VAL A 101 -6.50 3.89 5.38
C VAL A 101 -7.00 3.21 6.65
N VAL A 102 -6.11 2.52 7.39
CA VAL A 102 -6.49 1.74 8.57
C VAL A 102 -6.34 2.57 9.85
N GLY A 103 -5.43 3.54 9.87
CA GLY A 103 -5.18 4.42 11.01
C GLY A 103 -4.34 3.78 12.13
N HIS A 104 -3.60 2.71 11.84
CA HIS A 104 -2.74 2.01 12.80
C HIS A 104 -1.35 1.73 12.21
N SER A 105 -0.33 1.62 13.08
CA SER A 105 1.04 1.23 12.72
C SER A 105 1.08 -0.07 11.89
N PRO A 106 2.02 -0.21 10.92
CA PRO A 106 2.13 -1.36 10.00
C PRO A 106 2.15 -2.76 10.65
N GLN A 107 2.44 -2.83 11.96
CA GLN A 107 2.40 -4.06 12.74
C GLN A 107 0.98 -4.64 12.92
N CYS A 108 -0.06 -3.82 12.73
CA CYS A 108 -1.47 -4.19 12.82
C CYS A 108 -2.18 -4.12 11.46
N ALA A 109 -1.51 -4.48 10.37
CA ALA A 109 -2.11 -4.54 9.03
C ALA A 109 -2.50 -5.98 8.63
N ALA A 110 -3.61 -6.15 7.89
CA ALA A 110 -4.04 -7.47 7.44
C ALA A 110 -3.00 -8.13 6.54
N LYS A 111 -2.52 -9.32 6.93
CA LYS A 111 -1.66 -10.18 6.10
C LYS A 111 -2.52 -11.00 5.15
N ARG A 112 -3.43 -10.35 4.43
CA ARG A 112 -4.09 -11.01 3.29
C ARG A 112 -3.01 -11.38 2.28
N ARG A 113 -3.26 -12.36 1.42
CA ARG A 113 -2.29 -12.81 0.40
C ARG A 113 -2.03 -11.68 -0.60
N ILE A 114 -1.22 -10.71 -0.18
CA ILE A 114 -0.57 -9.71 -0.99
C ILE A 114 0.36 -10.53 -1.87
N ARG A 115 -0.14 -10.97 -3.03
CA ARG A 115 0.77 -11.36 -4.09
C ARG A 115 1.53 -10.08 -4.38
N SER A 116 2.82 -10.08 -4.07
CA SER A 116 3.69 -8.95 -4.36
C SER A 116 3.38 -8.48 -5.77
N ALA A 117 3.22 -7.16 -5.91
CA ALA A 117 3.01 -6.58 -7.21
C ALA A 117 4.10 -7.06 -8.20
N SER A 118 5.32 -7.36 -7.74
CA SER A 118 6.43 -7.87 -8.56
C SER A 118 6.03 -9.03 -9.48
N ASP A 119 5.24 -10.00 -9.00
CA ASP A 119 5.09 -11.28 -9.71
C ASP A 119 4.01 -11.25 -10.81
N ARG A 120 3.16 -10.21 -10.83
CA ARG A 120 2.12 -10.03 -11.86
C ARG A 120 2.17 -8.66 -12.53
N TRP A 121 2.68 -7.64 -11.86
CA TRP A 121 2.87 -6.32 -12.45
C TRP A 121 4.10 -6.26 -13.34
N ALA A 122 5.16 -7.05 -13.14
CA ALA A 122 6.22 -7.14 -14.16
C ALA A 122 5.65 -7.60 -15.51
N ALA A 123 4.72 -8.56 -15.51
CA ALA A 123 4.04 -9.02 -16.72
C ALA A 123 3.06 -7.97 -17.29
N LEU A 124 2.31 -7.25 -16.45
CA LEU A 124 1.35 -6.24 -16.89
C LEU A 124 2.02 -4.94 -17.38
N PHE A 125 3.07 -4.49 -16.70
CA PHE A 125 3.87 -3.32 -17.08
C PHE A 125 4.67 -3.61 -18.35
N ASP A 126 5.29 -4.79 -18.50
CA ASP A 126 5.98 -5.16 -19.74
C ASP A 126 4.99 -5.31 -20.91
N HIS A 127 3.75 -5.77 -20.67
CA HIS A 127 2.72 -5.82 -21.71
C HIS A 127 2.19 -4.43 -22.11
N ILE A 128 2.01 -3.50 -21.16
CA ILE A 128 1.58 -2.12 -21.44
C ILE A 128 2.71 -1.31 -22.12
N VAL A 129 3.96 -1.50 -21.71
CA VAL A 129 5.12 -0.79 -22.30
C VAL A 129 5.50 -1.35 -23.69
N ARG A 130 5.30 -2.65 -23.94
CA ARG A 130 5.55 -3.24 -25.28
C ARG A 130 4.39 -3.04 -26.27
N SER A 131 3.16 -2.88 -25.80
CA SER A 131 2.01 -2.58 -26.67
C SER A 131 1.83 -1.08 -26.99
N GLY A 132 2.66 -0.22 -26.40
CA GLY A 132 2.64 1.23 -26.54
C GLY A 132 3.78 1.84 -27.36
N ARG A 133 4.36 1.12 -28.35
CA ARG A 133 5.10 1.79 -29.43
C ARG A 133 4.22 1.83 -30.69
N PRO A 134 4.20 2.96 -31.42
CA PRO A 134 3.51 3.05 -32.72
C PRO A 134 4.04 2.02 -33.72
#